data_AF-A0A7S2U4P9-F1
#
_entry.id   AF-A0A7S2U4P9-F1
#
_cell.length_a   1.000
_cell.length_b   1.000
_cell.length_c   1.000
_cell.angle_alpha   90.00
_cell.angle_beta   90.00
_cell.angle_gamma   90.00
#
_symmetry.space_group_name_H-M   'P 1'
#
loop_
_entity.id
_entity.type
_entity.pdbx_description
1 polymer ?
#
loop_
_entity_poly.entity_id
_entity_poly.type
_entity_poly.pdbx_seq_one_letter_code
_entity_poly.pdbx_strand_id
1 'polypeptide(L)'
;MTTAFWTRKKSRPIPKRIHLMRQFPVLEGGQEKDEDSFADEPEMAVRMVAPLYLDQLVESPTLLTFVSPDHLAILQEEVKRIPQWMAWPETQHSSSSEDGESIFWTIFPLCHSFPANIASQFKWISKTCSLVPEIMEYNAS
;
A
#
# COMPACT_ATOMS: atom_id res chain seq x y z
N MET A 1 -40.82 21.47 18.72
CA MET A 1 -40.72 22.09 17.39
C MET A 1 -39.24 22.20 17.05
N THR A 2 -38.81 21.47 16.02
CA THR A 2 -37.40 21.20 15.69
C THR A 2 -37.03 22.01 14.45
N THR A 3 -35.94 22.78 14.49
CA THR A 3 -35.33 23.39 13.30
C THR A 3 -33.84 23.13 13.30
N ALA A 4 -33.39 22.27 12.38
CA ALA A 4 -32.00 22.00 12.10
C ALA A 4 -31.47 23.01 11.07
N PHE A 5 -30.31 23.61 11.35
CA PHE A 5 -29.55 24.42 10.40
C PHE A 5 -28.49 23.56 9.72
N TRP A 6 -28.57 23.48 8.39
CA TRP A 6 -27.56 22.86 7.53
C TRP A 6 -26.57 23.94 7.09
N THR A 7 -25.29 23.85 7.47
CA THR A 7 -24.22 24.72 6.94
C THR A 7 -23.29 23.95 6.02
N ARG A 8 -23.29 24.37 4.74
CA ARG A 8 -22.46 23.90 3.63
C ARG A 8 -20.98 24.20 3.90
N LYS A 9 -20.15 23.18 4.16
CA LYS A 9 -18.69 23.33 4.27
C LYS A 9 -18.09 23.62 2.88
N LYS A 10 -17.35 24.73 2.77
CA LYS A 10 -16.57 25.12 1.58
C LYS A 10 -15.33 24.21 1.45
N SER A 11 -15.14 23.60 0.29
CA SER A 11 -13.97 22.80 -0.08
C SER A 11 -12.71 23.68 -0.12
N ARG A 12 -11.65 23.25 0.56
CA ARG A 12 -10.32 23.87 0.44
C ARG A 12 -9.60 23.35 -0.81
N PRO A 13 -8.82 24.17 -1.53
CA PRO A 13 -8.09 23.73 -2.71
C PRO A 13 -6.89 22.84 -2.33
N ILE A 14 -6.68 21.79 -3.12
CA ILE A 14 -5.58 20.83 -3.01
C ILE A 14 -4.28 21.50 -3.52
N PRO A 15 -3.15 21.43 -2.79
CA PRO A 15 -1.89 21.97 -3.27
C PRO A 15 -1.30 21.08 -4.37
N LYS A 16 -1.02 21.68 -5.54
CA LYS A 16 -0.33 21.03 -6.65
C LYS A 16 1.18 21.04 -6.39
N ARG A 17 1.75 19.93 -5.92
CA ARG A 17 3.20 19.69 -6.02
C ARG A 17 3.45 18.40 -6.78
N ILE A 18 3.46 18.54 -8.10
CA ILE A 18 3.71 17.44 -9.05
C ILE A 18 5.23 17.24 -9.12
N HIS A 19 5.73 16.12 -8.58
CA HIS A 19 7.07 15.64 -8.92
C HIS A 19 6.97 14.82 -10.21
N LEU A 20 7.35 15.44 -11.32
CA LEU A 20 7.40 14.79 -12.63
C LEU A 20 8.68 13.95 -12.70
N MET A 21 8.60 12.64 -12.46
CA MET A 21 9.69 11.74 -12.80
C MET A 21 9.60 11.39 -14.29
N ARG A 22 10.66 11.73 -15.04
CA ARG A 22 10.83 11.32 -16.45
C ARG A 22 11.23 9.84 -16.50
N GLN A 23 10.50 9.02 -17.23
CA GLN A 23 10.93 7.67 -17.59
C GLN A 23 11.61 7.70 -18.97
N PHE A 24 12.64 6.87 -19.16
CA PHE A 24 13.42 6.76 -20.39
C PHE A 24 12.66 5.96 -21.46
N PRO A 25 12.79 6.30 -22.75
CA PRO A 25 12.10 5.59 -23.83
C PRO A 25 12.67 4.18 -24.04
N VAL A 26 11.77 3.23 -24.28
CA VAL A 26 12.08 1.89 -24.79
C VAL A 26 12.40 2.02 -26.29
N LEU A 27 13.60 1.61 -26.68
CA LEU A 27 14.03 1.60 -28.08
C LEU A 27 13.50 0.32 -28.76
N GLU A 28 12.44 0.42 -29.55
CA GLU A 28 12.09 -0.62 -30.52
C GLU A 28 12.62 -0.25 -31.92
N GLY A 29 13.39 -1.18 -32.49
CA GLY A 29 13.47 -1.50 -33.92
C GLY A 29 13.71 -0.36 -34.92
N GLY A 30 14.96 -0.20 -35.35
CA GLY A 30 15.33 0.69 -36.44
C GLY A 30 14.84 0.22 -37.82
N GLN A 31 14.42 1.19 -38.65
CA GLN A 31 14.40 1.08 -40.09
C GLN A 31 14.64 2.47 -40.70
N GLU A 32 15.77 2.64 -41.41
CA GLU A 32 16.16 3.87 -42.10
C GLU A 32 15.30 4.12 -43.35
N LYS A 33 14.85 5.38 -43.53
CA LYS A 33 14.49 5.94 -44.84
C LYS A 33 14.58 7.47 -44.83
N ASP A 34 15.17 7.99 -45.90
CA ASP A 34 15.63 9.36 -46.10
C ASP A 34 14.52 10.41 -46.37
N GLU A 35 14.88 11.63 -45.95
CA GLU A 35 14.56 12.99 -46.43
C GLU A 35 13.17 13.64 -46.20
N ASP A 36 13.24 14.78 -45.48
CA ASP A 36 12.35 15.94 -45.44
C ASP A 36 10.86 15.72 -45.13
N SER A 37 10.61 15.13 -43.96
CA SER A 37 9.38 15.40 -43.22
C SER A 37 9.77 16.01 -41.88
N PHE A 38 9.15 17.14 -41.52
CA PHE A 38 9.11 17.60 -40.13
C PHE A 38 8.51 16.45 -39.33
N ALA A 39 9.37 15.64 -38.73
CA ALA A 39 8.96 14.54 -37.89
C ALA A 39 8.18 15.17 -36.73
N ASP A 40 6.87 14.96 -36.72
CA ASP A 40 6.07 15.09 -35.51
C ASP A 40 6.72 14.16 -34.48
N GLU A 41 7.54 14.75 -33.60
CA GLU A 41 8.07 14.08 -32.41
C GLU A 41 6.89 13.33 -31.78
N PRO A 42 6.98 12.00 -31.59
CA PRO A 42 5.85 11.23 -31.10
C PRO A 42 5.42 11.85 -29.77
N GLU A 43 4.17 12.33 -29.72
CA GLU A 43 3.61 12.99 -28.55
C GLU A 43 3.78 12.06 -27.36
N MET A 44 4.77 12.37 -26.52
CA MET A 44 5.19 11.49 -25.44
C MET A 44 4.03 11.40 -24.46
N ALA A 45 3.29 10.29 -24.51
CA ALA A 45 2.13 10.06 -23.67
C ALA A 45 2.59 9.91 -22.22
N VAL A 46 2.65 11.02 -21.48
CA VAL A 46 2.95 11.03 -20.06
C VAL A 46 1.75 10.46 -19.31
N ARG A 47 1.85 9.20 -18.88
CA ARG A 47 0.88 8.62 -17.97
C ARG A 47 1.11 9.19 -16.57
N MET A 48 0.08 9.80 -16.00
CA MET A 48 0.08 10.14 -14.57
C MET A 48 0.08 8.82 -13.77
N VAL A 49 1.15 8.60 -13.02
CA VAL A 49 1.28 7.47 -12.10
C VAL A 49 1.36 8.01 -10.67
N ALA A 50 0.87 7.23 -9.70
CA ALA A 50 1.11 7.52 -8.31
C ALA A 50 2.63 7.55 -8.02
N PRO A 51 3.09 8.36 -7.05
CA PRO A 51 4.49 8.37 -6.66
C PRO A 51 4.92 6.98 -6.14
N LEU A 52 6.19 6.63 -6.38
CA LEU A 52 6.76 5.33 -5.99
C LEU A 52 6.76 5.11 -4.48
N TYR A 53 6.92 6.18 -3.71
CA TYR A 53 6.88 6.17 -2.25
C TYR A 53 5.92 7.25 -1.78
N LEU A 54 5.11 6.89 -0.78
CA LEU A 54 4.21 7.79 -0.10
C LEU A 54 4.80 8.13 1.27
N ASP A 55 4.83 9.41 1.59
CA ASP A 55 5.13 9.84 2.96
C ASP A 55 3.84 9.70 3.79
N GLN A 56 3.65 8.49 4.32
CA GLN A 56 2.47 8.11 5.10
C GLN A 56 2.27 8.98 6.35
N LEU A 57 3.35 9.58 6.88
CA LEU A 57 3.27 10.46 8.05
C LEU A 57 2.68 11.83 7.69
N VAL A 58 2.86 12.26 6.45
CA VAL A 58 2.24 13.47 5.90
C VAL A 58 0.79 13.20 5.50
N GLU A 59 0.50 12.03 4.95
CA GLU A 59 -0.83 11.70 4.41
C GLU A 59 -1.81 11.20 5.47
N SER A 60 -1.33 10.52 6.51
CA SER A 60 -2.17 9.91 7.55
C SER A 60 -1.50 10.06 8.92
N PRO A 61 -1.68 11.22 9.59
CA PRO A 61 -1.07 11.47 10.90
C PRO A 61 -1.55 10.49 11.98
N THR A 62 -2.68 9.81 11.78
CA THR A 62 -3.16 8.73 12.66
C THR A 62 -2.24 7.52 12.67
N LEU A 63 -1.43 7.30 11.63
CA LEU A 63 -0.46 6.20 11.60
C LEU A 63 0.72 6.44 12.55
N LEU A 64 1.05 7.70 12.90
CA LEU A 64 2.13 8.03 13.82
C LEU A 64 1.98 7.33 15.17
N THR A 65 0.73 7.23 15.63
CA THR A 65 0.39 6.53 16.86
C THR A 65 0.81 5.06 16.77
N PHE A 66 0.51 4.36 15.68
CA PHE A 66 0.81 2.93 15.53
C PHE A 66 2.30 2.61 15.30
N VAL A 67 3.09 3.59 14.83
CA VAL A 67 4.54 3.43 14.62
C VAL A 67 5.38 3.98 15.76
N SER A 68 4.77 4.27 16.92
CA SER A 68 5.51 4.67 18.11
C SER A 68 6.47 3.56 18.55
N PRO A 69 7.64 3.89 19.12
CA PRO A 69 8.60 2.89 19.60
C PRO A 69 7.98 1.89 20.60
N ASP A 70 7.10 2.38 21.47
CA ASP A 70 6.45 1.57 22.49
C ASP A 70 5.50 0.54 21.86
N HIS A 71 4.73 0.92 20.84
CA HIS A 71 3.83 -0.02 20.15
C HIS A 71 4.58 -1.01 19.28
N LEU A 72 5.68 -0.58 18.64
CA LEU A 72 6.54 -1.50 17.90
C LEU A 72 7.17 -2.55 18.83
N ALA A 73 7.52 -2.18 20.06
CA ALA A 73 8.03 -3.13 21.05
C ALA A 73 6.96 -4.16 21.45
N ILE A 74 5.73 -3.72 21.73
CA ILE A 74 4.59 -4.62 22.01
C ILE A 74 4.36 -5.57 20.83
N LEU A 75 4.31 -5.03 19.61
CA LEU A 75 4.09 -5.82 18.41
C LEU A 75 5.17 -6.88 18.25
N GLN A 76 6.44 -6.53 18.42
CA GLN A 76 7.55 -7.48 18.33
C GLN A 76 7.43 -8.60 19.38
N GLU A 77 7.06 -8.27 20.61
CA GLU A 77 6.92 -9.27 21.68
C GLU A 77 5.75 -10.21 21.45
N GLU A 78 4.59 -9.71 21.02
CA GLU A 78 3.45 -10.57 20.71
C GLU A 78 3.72 -11.46 19.48
N VAL A 79 4.34 -10.91 18.44
CA VAL A 79 4.67 -11.62 17.20
C VAL A 79 5.63 -12.79 17.46
N LYS A 80 6.56 -12.67 18.40
CA LYS A 80 7.45 -13.77 18.83
C LYS A 80 6.72 -14.91 19.54
N ARG A 81 5.56 -14.64 20.15
CA ARG A 81 4.75 -15.64 20.87
C ARG A 81 3.84 -16.45 19.94
N ILE A 82 3.69 -16.03 18.68
CA ILE A 82 2.86 -16.73 17.70
C ILE A 82 3.44 -18.13 17.45
N PRO A 83 2.70 -19.21 17.77
CA PRO A 83 3.24 -20.57 17.71
C PRO A 83 3.42 -21.07 16.27
N GLN A 84 2.60 -20.58 15.33
CA GLN A 84 2.60 -21.03 13.95
C GLN A 84 2.17 -19.92 13.00
N TRP A 85 2.98 -19.71 11.97
CA TRP A 85 2.67 -18.88 10.83
C TRP A 85 2.12 -19.73 9.70
N MET A 86 1.22 -19.17 8.90
CA MET A 86 0.65 -19.86 7.74
C MET A 86 1.50 -19.58 6.50
N ALA A 87 1.59 -20.52 5.57
CA ALA A 87 2.23 -20.24 4.28
C ALA A 87 1.47 -19.12 3.55
N TRP A 88 2.20 -18.21 2.89
CA TRP A 88 1.59 -17.26 1.98
C TRP A 88 0.87 -18.02 0.86
N PRO A 89 -0.39 -17.70 0.54
CA PRO A 89 -1.17 -18.48 -0.42
C PRO A 89 -0.66 -18.33 -1.87
N GLU A 90 0.11 -17.28 -2.18
CA GLU A 90 0.62 -17.05 -3.53
C GLU A 90 2.01 -17.68 -3.72
N THR A 91 2.17 -18.40 -4.82
CA THR A 91 3.41 -19.10 -5.17
C THR A 91 4.36 -18.25 -6.03
N GLN A 92 3.89 -17.10 -6.55
CA GLN A 92 4.64 -16.25 -7.47
C GLN A 92 5.86 -15.58 -6.82
N HIS A 93 5.89 -15.50 -5.49
CA HIS A 93 6.98 -14.87 -4.73
C HIS A 93 7.99 -15.88 -4.17
N SER A 94 7.79 -17.18 -4.40
CA SER A 94 8.73 -18.22 -4.03
C SER A 94 9.81 -18.34 -5.11
N SER A 95 10.74 -17.40 -5.15
CA SER A 95 11.94 -17.53 -5.97
C SER A 95 12.90 -18.53 -5.33
N SER A 96 13.40 -19.49 -6.12
CA SER A 96 14.55 -20.29 -5.74
C SER A 96 15.75 -19.36 -5.60
N SER A 97 16.40 -19.35 -4.43
CA SER A 97 17.70 -18.69 -4.29
C SER A 97 18.73 -19.39 -5.20
N GLU A 98 19.78 -18.66 -5.60
CA GLU A 98 20.88 -19.21 -6.42
C GLU A 98 21.58 -20.39 -5.72
N ASP A 99 21.44 -20.50 -4.40
CA ASP A 99 21.97 -21.57 -3.55
C ASP A 99 21.04 -22.81 -3.47
N GLY A 100 19.93 -22.82 -4.22
CA GLY A 100 18.99 -23.95 -4.28
C GLY A 100 18.03 -24.05 -3.10
N GLU A 101 18.06 -23.10 -2.16
CA GLU A 101 17.12 -23.03 -1.05
C GLU A 101 15.85 -22.28 -1.47
N SER A 102 14.70 -22.92 -1.32
CA SER A 102 13.40 -22.30 -1.61
C SER A 102 13.00 -21.39 -0.45
N ILE A 103 12.83 -20.10 -0.72
CA ILE A 103 12.31 -19.16 0.27
C ILE A 103 10.80 -19.34 0.36
N PHE A 104 10.32 -19.75 1.54
CA PHE A 104 8.89 -19.87 1.82
C PHE A 104 8.39 -18.66 2.60
N TRP A 105 7.51 -17.89 1.98
CA TRP A 105 6.85 -16.78 2.64
C TRP A 105 5.78 -17.29 3.60
N THR A 106 5.71 -16.68 4.78
CA THR A 106 4.68 -16.98 5.78
C THR A 106 3.99 -15.72 6.26
N ILE A 107 2.74 -15.85 6.72
CA ILE A 107 1.88 -14.77 7.16
C ILE A 107 1.04 -15.13 8.38
N PHE A 108 0.61 -14.07 9.06
CA PHE A 108 -0.30 -14.13 10.18
C PHE A 108 -1.40 -13.06 10.01
N PRO A 109 -2.56 -13.41 9.42
CA PRO A 109 -3.60 -12.44 9.12
C PRO A 109 -4.42 -12.10 10.37
N LEU A 110 -4.56 -10.81 10.66
CA LEU A 110 -5.44 -10.33 11.75
C LEU A 110 -6.86 -10.06 11.27
N CYS A 111 -7.01 -9.62 10.03
CA CYS A 111 -8.29 -9.27 9.44
C CYS A 111 -8.32 -9.60 7.95
N HIS A 112 -9.53 -9.60 7.38
CA HIS A 112 -9.72 -9.67 5.95
C HIS A 112 -10.87 -8.76 5.51
N SER A 113 -10.85 -8.34 4.26
CA SER A 113 -12.02 -7.78 3.58
C SER A 113 -12.15 -8.50 2.23
N PHE A 114 -13.31 -9.09 1.98
CA PHE A 114 -13.55 -9.75 0.70
C PHE A 114 -15.00 -9.53 0.26
N PRO A 115 -15.21 -8.94 -0.95
CA PRO A 115 -14.22 -8.32 -1.83
C PRO A 115 -13.39 -7.16 -1.23
N ALA A 116 -12.13 -7.04 -1.64
CA ALA A 116 -11.18 -6.07 -1.09
C ALA A 116 -11.55 -4.60 -1.38
N ASN A 117 -12.40 -4.35 -2.37
CA ASN A 117 -12.88 -3.01 -2.72
C ASN A 117 -14.07 -2.53 -1.86
N ILE A 118 -14.55 -3.34 -0.91
CA ILE A 118 -15.70 -3.00 -0.07
C ILE A 118 -15.24 -2.87 1.39
N ALA A 119 -14.92 -1.64 1.80
CA ALA A 119 -14.42 -1.34 3.15
C ALA A 119 -15.37 -1.81 4.28
N SER A 120 -16.68 -1.82 4.02
CA SER A 120 -17.68 -2.27 5.00
C SER A 120 -17.68 -3.79 5.26
N GLN A 121 -16.93 -4.57 4.48
CA GLN A 121 -16.80 -6.02 4.66
C GLN A 121 -15.55 -6.41 5.45
N PHE A 122 -14.87 -5.43 6.04
CA PHE A 122 -13.77 -5.65 6.95
C PHE A 122 -14.20 -6.51 8.15
N LYS A 123 -13.46 -7.59 8.41
CA LYS A 123 -13.70 -8.52 9.51
C LYS A 123 -12.39 -8.93 10.18
N TRP A 124 -12.37 -8.85 11.51
CA TRP A 124 -11.31 -9.41 12.34
C TRP A 124 -11.43 -10.93 12.43
N ILE A 125 -10.30 -11.63 12.45
CA ILE A 125 -10.22 -13.08 12.56
C ILE A 125 -10.02 -13.44 14.04
N SER A 126 -11.11 -13.78 14.74
CA SER A 126 -11.09 -14.01 16.19
C SER A 126 -9.98 -14.94 16.68
N LYS A 127 -9.66 -16.00 15.91
CA LYS A 127 -8.65 -17.00 16.28
C LYS A 127 -7.21 -16.46 16.27
N THR A 128 -6.87 -15.61 15.30
CA THR A 128 -5.52 -15.03 15.22
C THR A 128 -5.42 -13.82 16.15
N CYS A 129 -6.47 -13.01 16.23
CA CYS A 129 -6.56 -11.90 17.19
C CYS A 129 -6.38 -12.35 18.65
N SER A 130 -6.88 -13.53 19.04
CA SER A 130 -6.69 -14.04 20.41
C SER A 130 -5.25 -14.38 20.77
N LEU A 131 -4.34 -14.47 19.79
CA LEU A 131 -2.92 -14.73 20.01
C LEU A 131 -2.10 -13.44 20.14
N VAL A 132 -2.71 -12.29 19.87
CA VAL A 132 -2.09 -10.95 19.95
C VAL A 132 -3.00 -9.95 20.68
N PRO A 133 -3.44 -10.27 21.93
CA PRO A 133 -4.42 -9.47 22.65
C PRO A 133 -4.00 -8.01 22.89
N GLU A 134 -2.71 -7.72 23.10
CA GLU A 134 -2.23 -6.37 23.42
C GLU A 134 -2.36 -5.44 22.20
N ILE A 135 -2.00 -5.93 21.00
CA ILE A 135 -2.25 -5.23 19.74
C ILE A 135 -3.75 -4.97 19.53
N MET A 136 -4.61 -5.91 19.89
CA MET A 136 -6.06 -5.80 19.67
C MET A 136 -6.74 -4.80 20.60
N GLU A 137 -6.31 -4.72 21.86
CA GLU A 137 -6.82 -3.74 22.83
C GLU A 137 -6.49 -2.30 22.39
N TYR A 138 -5.30 -2.11 21.83
CA TYR A 138 -4.86 -0.82 21.32
C TYR A 138 -5.70 -0.33 20.12
N ASN A 139 -6.07 -1.25 19.21
CA ASN A 139 -6.89 -0.91 18.04
C ASN A 139 -8.36 -0.57 18.38
N ALA A 140 -8.81 -0.85 19.61
CA ALA A 140 -10.18 -0.58 20.06
C ALA A 140 -10.33 0.79 20.77
N SER A 141 -9.22 1.48 21.05
CA SER A 141 -9.16 2.76 21.77
C SER A 141 -9.09 3.96 20.83
#